data_AF-A0A935AA34-F1
#
_entry.id   AF-A0A935AA34-F1
#
_cell.length_a   1.000
_cell.length_b   1.000
_cell.length_c   1.000
_cell.angle_alpha   90.00
_cell.angle_beta   90.00
_cell.angle_gamma   90.00
#
_symmetry.space_group_name_H-M   'P 1'
#
loop_
_entity.id
_entity.type
_entity.pdbx_description
1 polymer ?
#
loop_
_entity_poly.entity_id
_entity_poly.type
_entity_poly.pdbx_seq_one_letter_code
_entity_poly.pdbx_strand_id
1 'polypeptide(L)' 'MARPGADIPLQHAIDRLLDARLSLEEAEGLMITTALRRTEGNLSAAARLLKLGRGQLQYRVGKRTG' A
#
# COMPACT_ATOMS: atom_id res chain seq x y z
N MET A 1 15.90 3.87 -27.59
CA MET A 1 16.67 2.97 -26.71
C MET A 1 16.51 3.48 -25.29
N ALA A 2 15.77 2.78 -24.42
CA ALA A 2 15.54 3.20 -23.03
C ALA A 2 16.81 2.99 -22.19
N ARG A 3 17.14 3.95 -21.32
CA ARG A 3 18.36 3.90 -20.49
C ARG A 3 18.24 2.81 -19.41
N PRO A 4 19.19 1.86 -19.30
CA PRO A 4 19.22 0.91 -18.20
C PRO A 4 19.55 1.66 -16.91
N GLY A 5 18.63 1.69 -15.95
CA GLY A 5 18.84 2.30 -14.62
C GLY A 5 17.73 3.21 -14.11
N ALA A 6 16.75 3.57 -14.94
CA ALA A 6 15.62 4.41 -14.49
C ALA A 6 14.51 3.63 -13.76
N ASP A 7 14.50 2.29 -13.86
CA ASP A 7 13.42 1.43 -13.34
C ASP A 7 13.57 0.99 -11.87
N ILE A 8 14.73 1.16 -11.22
CA ILE A 8 15.01 0.40 -9.99
C ILE A 8 14.68 1.12 -8.65
N PRO A 9 14.02 2.30 -8.52
CA PRO A 9 13.58 2.74 -7.20
C PRO A 9 12.47 1.85 -6.61
N LEU A 10 11.50 1.47 -7.44
CA LEU A 10 10.37 0.65 -7.00
C LEU A 10 10.78 -0.80 -6.79
N GLN A 11 11.59 -1.37 -7.69
CA GLN A 11 12.08 -2.75 -7.54
C GLN A 11 12.90 -2.91 -6.26
N HIS A 12 13.81 -1.98 -5.93
CA HIS A 12 14.53 -2.01 -4.65
C HIS A 12 13.60 -1.91 -3.43
N ALA A 13 12.49 -1.18 -3.53
CA ALA A 13 11.51 -1.13 -2.45
C ALA A 13 10.80 -2.48 -2.27
N ILE A 14 10.50 -3.19 -3.37
CA ILE A 14 9.93 -4.54 -3.33
C ILE A 14 10.93 -5.52 -2.71
N ASP A 15 12.20 -5.49 -3.15
CA ASP A 15 13.24 -6.36 -2.60
C ASP A 15 13.38 -6.16 -1.08
N ARG A 16 13.37 -4.91 -0.61
CA ARG A 16 13.39 -4.60 0.83
C ARG A 16 12.16 -5.11 1.59
N LEU A 17 10.97 -5.09 0.98
CA LEU A 17 9.76 -5.65 1.59
C LEU A 17 9.88 -7.18 1.74
N LEU A 18 10.48 -7.85 0.75
CA LEU A 18 10.72 -9.29 0.77
C LEU A 18 11.82 -9.67 1.77
N ASP A 19 12.90 -8.89 1.84
CA ASP A 19 13.98 -9.07 2.82
C ASP A 19 13.48 -8.92 4.27
N ALA A 20 12.50 -8.02 4.48
CA ALA A 20 11.83 -7.85 5.77
C ALA A 20 10.91 -9.04 6.13
N ARG A 21 10.74 -10.03 5.23
CA ARG A 21 9.88 -11.21 5.39
C ARG A 21 8.42 -10.89 5.76
N LEU A 22 7.91 -9.74 5.28
CA LEU A 22 6.52 -9.37 5.47
C LEU A 22 5.63 -10.30 4.64
N SER A 23 4.56 -10.79 5.25
CA SER A 23 3.47 -11.40 4.48
C SER A 23 2.81 -10.37 3.58
N LEU A 24 2.15 -10.85 2.52
CA LEU A 24 1.40 -9.97 1.62
C LEU A 24 0.28 -9.21 2.37
N GLU A 25 -0.33 -9.84 3.37
CA GLU A 25 -1.37 -9.21 4.21
C GLU A 25 -0.81 -8.08 5.08
N GLU A 26 0.40 -8.24 5.64
CA GLU A 26 1.09 -7.20 6.39
C GLU A 26 1.52 -6.04 5.49
N ALA A 27 2.10 -6.35 4.32
CA ALA A 27 2.48 -5.34 3.33
C ALA A 27 1.26 -4.53 2.87
N GLU A 28 0.14 -5.19 2.52
CA GLU A 28 -1.12 -4.53 2.19
C GLU A 28 -1.59 -3.63 3.36
N GLY A 29 -1.38 -4.08 4.59
CA GLY A 29 -1.75 -3.34 5.79
C GLY A 29 -1.00 -2.05 5.97
N LEU A 30 0.32 -2.13 5.85
CA LEU A 30 1.19 -0.97 5.94
C LEU A 30 0.85 0.04 4.83
N MET A 31 0.51 -0.42 3.63
CA MET A 31 0.05 0.45 2.54
C MET A 31 -1.28 1.14 2.88
N ILE A 32 -2.26 0.39 3.41
CA ILE A 32 -3.56 0.94 3.84
C ILE A 32 -3.40 1.98 4.95
N THR A 33 -2.69 1.63 6.02
CA THR A 33 -2.44 2.55 7.16
C THR A 33 -1.68 3.79 6.71
N THR A 34 -0.70 3.64 5.82
CA THR A 34 0.05 4.77 5.26
C THR A 34 -0.84 5.67 4.40
N ALA A 35 -1.71 5.11 3.57
CA ALA A 35 -2.65 5.88 2.76
C ALA A 35 -3.63 6.66 3.66
N LEU A 36 -4.21 6.02 4.68
CA LEU A 36 -5.08 6.69 5.65
C LEU A 36 -4.36 7.82 6.38
N ARG A 37 -3.14 7.59 6.85
CA ARG A 37 -2.33 8.64 7.51
C ARG A 37 -2.06 9.81 6.57
N ARG A 38 -1.70 9.55 5.31
CA ARG A 38 -1.44 10.59 4.30
C ARG A 38 -2.67 11.40 3.92
N THR A 39 -3.86 10.85 4.14
CA THR A 39 -5.13 11.52 3.86
C THR A 39 -5.88 11.91 5.13
N GLU A 40 -5.19 12.01 6.27
CA GLU A 40 -5.77 12.45 7.55
C GLU A 40 -7.01 11.64 7.96
N GLY A 41 -7.00 10.33 7.69
CA GLY A 41 -8.10 9.42 7.99
C GLY A 41 -9.25 9.43 6.96
N ASN A 42 -9.16 10.25 5.90
CA ASN A 42 -10.19 10.28 4.85
C ASN A 42 -10.19 8.99 4.03
N LEU A 43 -11.13 8.09 4.36
CA LEU A 43 -11.27 6.79 3.72
C LEU A 43 -11.45 6.87 2.19
N SER A 44 -12.21 7.86 1.70
CA SER A 44 -12.44 8.03 0.26
C SER A 44 -11.18 8.47 -0.47
N ALA A 45 -10.39 9.37 0.13
CA ALA A 45 -9.11 9.81 -0.44
C ALA A 45 -8.06 8.68 -0.39
N ALA A 46 -7.97 7.94 0.72
CA ALA A 46 -7.08 6.79 0.84
C ALA A 46 -7.43 5.70 -0.19
N ALA A 47 -8.72 5.43 -0.40
CA ALA A 47 -9.17 4.47 -1.42
C ALA A 47 -8.74 4.91 -2.82
N ARG A 48 -8.85 6.19 -3.15
CA ARG A 48 -8.36 6.74 -4.43
C ARG A 48 -6.85 6.58 -4.58
N LEU A 49 -6.06 6.84 -3.53
CA LEU A 49 -4.61 6.66 -3.55
C LEU A 49 -4.21 5.20 -3.83
N LEU A 50 -4.94 4.26 -3.25
CA LEU A 50 -4.69 2.82 -3.41
C LEU A 50 -5.39 2.23 -4.65
N LYS A 51 -6.11 3.05 -5.43
CA LYS A 51 -6.93 2.62 -6.57
C LYS A 51 -7.94 1.52 -6.20
N LEU A 52 -8.52 1.63 -4.99
CA LEU A 52 -9.56 0.74 -4.48
C LEU A 52 -10.91 1.44 -4.44
N GLY A 53 -11.99 0.65 -4.44
CA GLY A 53 -13.31 1.16 -4.09
C GLY A 53 -13.40 1.48 -2.59
N ARG A 54 -14.17 2.52 -2.21
CA ARG A 54 -14.38 2.89 -0.79
C ARG A 54 -14.86 1.70 0.05
N GLY A 55 -15.80 0.90 -0.46
CA GLY A 55 -16.32 -0.29 0.23
C GLY A 55 -15.26 -1.39 0.42
N GLN A 56 -14.39 -1.60 -0.58
CA GLN A 56 -13.28 -2.56 -0.47
C GLN A 56 -12.28 -2.11 0.60
N LEU A 57 -11.92 -0.82 0.62
CA LEU A 57 -11.04 -0.29 1.67
C LEU A 57 -11.70 -0.39 3.05
N GLN A 58 -13.00 -0.07 3.16
CA GLN A 58 -13.74 -0.17 4.41
C GLN A 58 -13.74 -1.60 4.95
N TYR A 59 -13.97 -2.60 4.10
CA TYR A 59 -13.91 -4.01 4.47
C TYR A 59 -12.51 -4.41 4.96
N ARG A 60 -11.46 -4.01 4.23
CA ARG A 60 -10.07 -4.31 4.61
C ARG A 60 -9.65 -3.68 5.92
N VAL A 61 -10.11 -2.47 6.22
CA VAL A 61 -9.88 -1.81 7.51
C VAL A 61 -10.66 -2.52 8.61
N GLY A 62 -11.94 -2.82 8.38
CA GLY A 62 -12.79 -3.52 9.35
C GLY A 62 -12.28 -4.91 9.74
N LYS A 63 -11.79 -5.70 8.77
CA LYS A 63 -11.19 -7.03 9.01
C LYS A 63 -9.97 -6.97 9.95
N ARG A 64 -9.26 -5.85 10.01
CA ARG A 64 -8.03 -5.68 10.81
C ARG A 64 -8.28 -5.20 12.24
N THR A 65 -9.43 -4.56 12.49
CA THR A 65 -9.78 -4.00 13.80
C THR A 65 -10.63 -4.96 14.64
N GLY A 66 -11.15 -6.04 14.03
CA GLY A 66 -11.83 -7.14 14.73
C GLY A 66 -10.90 -8.30 14.95
#